data_AF-A0A9N8R798-F1
#
_entry.id   AF-A0A9N8R798-F1
#
_cell.length_a   1.000
_cell.length_b   1.000
_cell.length_c   1.000
_cell.angle_alpha   90.00
_cell.angle_beta   90.00
_cell.angle_gamma   90.00
#
_symmetry.space_group_name_H-M   'P 1'
#
loop_
_entity.id
_entity.type
_entity.pdbx_description
1 polymer ?
#
loop_
_entity_poly.entity_id
_entity_poly.type
_entity_poly.pdbx_seq_one_letter_code
_entity_poly.pdbx_strand_id
1 'polypeptide(L)' 'METSKEKLGPDHPDTLTSMANLASTFWNQGRWEEAEKLEVEVMEARKEKLGPDHPDTLTSMANLASTYRNQG' A
#
# COMPACT_ATOMS: atom_id res chain seq x y z
N MET A 1 -4.77 -1.78 -12.66
CA MET A 1 -3.63 -1.05 -12.06
C MET A 1 -2.67 -0.52 -13.08
N GLU A 2 -2.28 -1.33 -14.05
CA GLU A 2 -1.30 -0.92 -15.07
C GLU A 2 -1.73 0.37 -15.77
N THR A 3 -3.02 0.52 -16.10
CA THR A 3 -3.57 1.72 -16.75
C THR A 3 -3.52 3.01 -15.91
N SER A 4 -3.58 2.91 -14.58
CA SER A 4 -3.47 4.07 -13.68
C SER A 4 -2.02 4.47 -13.45
N LYS A 5 -1.13 3.48 -13.25
CA LYS A 5 0.33 3.70 -13.13
C LYS A 5 0.88 4.40 -14.37
N GLU A 6 0.43 4.03 -15.57
CA GLU A 6 0.87 4.62 -16.85
C GLU A 6 0.41 6.06 -17.06
N LYS A 7 -0.80 6.42 -16.60
CA LYS A 7 -1.40 7.74 -16.88
C LYS A 7 -1.17 8.77 -15.78
N LEU A 8 -1.13 8.34 -14.53
CA LEU A 8 -1.06 9.23 -13.36
C LEU A 8 0.30 9.17 -12.66
N GLY A 9 1.09 8.14 -12.93
CA GLY A 9 2.34 7.85 -12.23
C GLY A 9 2.14 6.99 -10.98
N PRO A 10 3.21 6.36 -10.47
CA PRO A 10 3.17 5.48 -9.30
C PRO A 10 2.77 6.21 -8.01
N ASP A 11 3.16 7.47 -7.87
CA ASP A 11 2.96 8.25 -6.63
C ASP A 11 1.62 9.00 -6.58
N HIS A 12 0.79 8.90 -7.62
CA HIS A 12 -0.49 9.59 -7.63
C HIS A 12 -1.43 9.02 -6.55
N PRO A 13 -2.16 9.86 -5.79
CA PRO A 13 -3.04 9.40 -4.71
C PRO A 13 -4.00 8.27 -5.13
N ASP A 14 -4.57 8.35 -6.33
CA ASP A 14 -5.45 7.31 -6.87
C ASP A 14 -4.72 5.99 -7.19
N THR A 15 -3.47 6.10 -7.66
CA THR A 15 -2.61 4.93 -7.90
C THR A 15 -2.24 4.27 -6.58
N LEU A 16 -1.84 5.05 -5.58
CA LEU A 16 -1.51 4.57 -4.24
C LEU A 16 -2.71 3.92 -3.54
N THR A 17 -3.89 4.53 -3.69
CA THR A 17 -5.15 3.97 -3.16
C THR A 17 -5.50 2.67 -3.85
N SER A 18 -5.35 2.61 -5.17
CA SER A 18 -5.52 1.37 -5.90
C SER A 18 -4.56 0.32 -5.34
N MET A 19 -3.26 0.63 -5.24
CA MET A 19 -2.21 -0.29 -4.75
C MET A 19 -2.52 -0.87 -3.38
N ALA A 20 -3.01 -0.04 -2.45
CA ALA A 20 -3.47 -0.50 -1.14
C ALA A 20 -4.63 -1.51 -1.25
N ASN A 21 -5.58 -1.30 -2.17
CA ASN A 21 -6.67 -2.24 -2.40
C ASN A 21 -6.18 -3.58 -2.98
N LEU A 22 -5.17 -3.57 -3.86
CA LEU A 22 -4.57 -4.81 -4.36
C LEU A 22 -3.82 -5.56 -3.26
N ALA A 23 -3.09 -4.84 -2.40
CA ALA A 23 -2.45 -5.45 -1.25
C ALA A 23 -3.47 -6.15 -0.34
N SER A 24 -4.60 -5.50 -0.03
CA SER A 24 -5.69 -6.11 0.73
C SER A 24 -6.28 -7.34 0.01
N THR A 25 -6.33 -7.33 -1.32
CA THR A 25 -6.77 -8.49 -2.10
C THR A 25 -5.80 -9.67 -1.96
N PHE A 26 -4.49 -9.41 -2.04
CA PHE A 26 -3.46 -10.43 -1.83
C PHE A 26 -3.45 -10.96 -0.39
N TRP A 27 -3.63 -10.07 0.59
CA TRP A 27 -3.82 -10.42 1.99
C TRP A 27 -4.99 -11.42 2.13
N ASN A 28 -6.17 -11.10 1.60
CA ASN A 28 -7.33 -12.02 1.65
C ASN A 28 -7.09 -13.37 0.92
N GLN A 29 -6.14 -13.43 -0.01
CA GLN A 29 -5.76 -14.67 -0.72
C GLN A 29 -4.66 -15.47 0.00
N GLY A 30 -4.15 -14.99 1.14
CA GLY A 30 -3.00 -15.60 1.83
C GLY A 30 -1.65 -15.34 1.16
N ARG A 31 -1.60 -14.41 0.19
CA ARG A 31 -0.39 -14.02 -0.55
C ARG A 31 0.32 -12.90 0.18
N TRP A 32 0.76 -13.19 1.40
CA TRP A 32 1.23 -12.18 2.34
C TRP A 32 2.48 -11.43 1.88
N GLU A 33 3.44 -12.10 1.21
CA GLU A 33 4.66 -11.47 0.69
C GLU A 33 4.35 -10.41 -0.39
N GLU A 34 3.36 -10.68 -1.23
CA GLU A 34 2.95 -9.74 -2.28
C GLU A 34 2.16 -8.55 -1.71
N ALA A 35 1.34 -8.81 -0.68
CA ALA A 35 0.65 -7.75 0.06
C ALA A 35 1.65 -6.81 0.73
N GLU A 36 2.64 -7.37 1.43
CA GLU A 36 3.70 -6.62 2.12
C GLU A 36 4.46 -5.71 1.15
N LYS A 37 4.91 -6.25 0.01
CA LYS A 37 5.65 -5.48 -0.98
C LYS A 37 4.87 -4.25 -1.46
N LEU A 38 3.58 -4.40 -1.72
CA LEU A 38 2.73 -3.29 -2.14
C LEU A 38 2.47 -2.31 -0.99
N GLU A 39 2.25 -2.79 0.22
CA GLU A 39 2.03 -1.95 1.40
C GLU A 39 3.25 -1.09 1.74
N VAL A 40 4.47 -1.62 1.60
CA VAL A 40 5.72 -0.86 1.75
C VAL A 40 5.83 0.24 0.69
N GLU A 41 5.59 -0.07 -0.58
CA GLU A 41 5.63 0.91 -1.68
C GLU A 41 4.63 2.06 -1.43
N VAL A 42 3.40 1.72 -1.00
CA VAL A 42 2.36 2.72 -0.69
C VAL A 42 2.72 3.55 0.54
N MET A 43 3.23 2.93 1.60
CA MET A 43 3.59 3.60 2.85
C MET A 43 4.70 4.63 2.61
N GLU A 44 5.78 4.25 1.93
CA GLU A 44 6.89 5.16 1.65
C GLU A 44 6.47 6.32 0.75
N ALA A 45 5.68 6.05 -0.31
CA ALA A 45 5.17 7.11 -1.17
C ALA A 45 4.25 8.10 -0.42
N ARG A 46 3.33 7.60 0.42
CA ARG A 46 2.47 8.47 1.26
C ARG A 46 3.27 9.26 2.28
N LYS A 47 4.26 8.63 2.90
CA LYS A 47 5.16 9.29 3.85
C LYS A 47 5.96 10.41 3.19
N GLU A 48 6.45 10.22 1.97
CA GLU A 48 7.17 11.25 1.20
C GLU A 48 6.24 12.42 0.84
N LYS A 49 5.02 12.14 0.33
CA LYS A 49 4.12 13.18 -0.20
C LYS A 49 3.29 13.89 0.86
N LEU A 50 2.85 13.17 1.90
CA LEU A 50 1.88 13.64 2.89
C LEU A 50 2.51 13.82 4.28
N GLY A 51 3.67 13.21 4.52
CA GLY A 51 4.32 13.17 5.81
C GLY A 51 3.98 11.93 6.65
N PRO A 52 4.75 11.66 7.70
CA PRO A 52 4.60 10.47 8.55
C PRO A 52 3.31 10.45 9.37
N ASP A 53 2.82 11.63 9.78
CA ASP A 53 1.66 11.75 10.67
C ASP A 53 0.32 11.85 9.90
N HIS A 54 0.36 11.82 8.57
CA HIS A 54 -0.85 11.89 7.77
C HIS A 54 -1.71 10.63 7.97
N PRO A 55 -3.05 10.75 8.11
CA PRO A 55 -3.94 9.61 8.32
C PRO A 55 -3.75 8.47 7.31
N ASP A 56 -3.53 8.79 6.04
CA ASP A 56 -3.30 7.78 4.99
C ASP A 56 -1.97 7.03 5.18
N THR A 57 -0.92 7.71 5.65
CA THR A 57 0.37 7.08 5.96
C THR A 57 0.22 6.14 7.15
N LEU A 58 -0.45 6.61 8.22
CA LEU A 58 -0.73 5.80 9.40
C LEU A 58 -1.58 4.57 9.09
N THR A 59 -2.56 4.72 8.19
CA THR A 59 -3.38 3.60 7.70
C THR A 59 -2.54 2.57 6.96
N SER A 60 -1.61 3.00 6.09
CA SER A 60 -0.69 2.09 5.40
C SER A 60 0.25 1.36 6.38
N MET A 61 0.75 2.04 7.41
CA MET A 61 1.56 1.40 8.47
C MET A 61 0.75 0.36 9.25
N ALA A 62 -0.52 0.62 9.55
CA ALA A 62 -1.40 -0.32 10.24
C ALA A 62 -1.68 -1.58 9.40
N ASN A 63 -1.89 -1.42 8.09
CA ASN A 63 -2.06 -2.53 7.17
C ASN A 63 -0.79 -3.40 7.11
N LEU A 64 0.38 -2.76 6.96
CA LEU A 64 1.67 -3.46 6.95
C LEU A 64 1.92 -4.26 8.24
N ALA A 65 1.61 -3.67 9.40
CA ALA A 65 1.69 -4.36 10.68
C ALA A 65 0.75 -5.57 10.77
N SER A 66 -0.46 -5.47 10.21
CA SER A 66 -1.39 -6.61 10.10
C SER A 66 -0.80 -7.70 9.22
N THR A 67 -0.25 -7.36 8.06
CA THR A 67 0.39 -8.33 7.16
C THR A 67 1.51 -9.10 7.87
N TYR A 68 2.43 -8.40 8.55
CA TYR A 68 3.48 -9.07 9.32
C TYR A 68 2.95 -9.99 10.42
N ARG A 69 1.87 -9.60 11.11
CA ARG A 69 1.26 -10.44 12.15
C ARG A 69 0.70 -11.76 11.60
N ASN A 70 0.26 -11.80 10.35
CA ASN A 70 -0.31 -13.01 9.73
C ASN A 70 0.74 -13.86 8.98
N GLN A 71 1.93 -13.31 8.73
CA GLN A 71 3.06 -14.04 8.17
C GLN A 71 3.81 -14.90 9.20
N GLY A 72 3.74 -14.52 10.49
CA GLY A 72 4.36 -15.26 11.62
C GLY A 72 3.42 -16.28 12.23
#